data_AF-U2YBB3-F1
#
_entry.id   AF-U2YBB3-F1
#
_cell.length_a   1.000
_cell.length_b   1.000
_cell.length_c   1.000
_cell.angle_alpha   90.00
_cell.angle_beta   90.00
_cell.angle_gamma   90.00
#
_symmetry.space_group_name_H-M   'P 1'
#
loop_
_entity.id
_entity.type
_entity.pdbx_description
1 polymer ?
#
loop_
_entity_poly.entity_id
_entity_poly.type
_entity_poly.pdbx_seq_one_letter_code
_entity_poly.pdbx_strand_id
1 'polypeptide(L)' 'MRSVSVMDISGLDVLKEILGKCQRTTLPCHGKASIIDRVGADNFCANIDIALMRAASLEK' A
#
# COMPACT_ATOMS: atom_id res chain seq x y z
N MET A 1 -8.58 -3.42 -2.08
CA MET A 1 -8.48 -4.88 -2.29
C MET A 1 -9.70 -5.64 -1.75
N ARG A 2 -10.93 -5.09 -1.87
CA ARG A 2 -12.15 -5.63 -1.22
C ARG A 2 -12.49 -7.06 -1.67
N SER A 3 -12.23 -7.38 -2.93
CA SER A 3 -12.53 -8.70 -3.51
C SER A 3 -11.37 -9.69 -3.38
N VAL A 4 -10.27 -9.31 -2.72
CA VAL A 4 -9.11 -10.18 -2.49
C VAL A 4 -9.22 -10.74 -1.08
N SER A 5 -9.63 -12.01 -0.97
CA SER A 5 -9.79 -12.70 0.32
C SER A 5 -8.47 -13.27 0.85
N VAL A 6 -7.59 -13.72 -0.05
CA VAL A 6 -6.28 -14.31 0.26
C VAL A 6 -5.26 -13.83 -0.77
N MET A 7 -4.01 -13.66 -0.33
CA MET A 7 -2.87 -13.35 -1.18
C MET A 7 -1.69 -14.22 -0.77
N ASP A 8 -1.08 -14.91 -1.73
CA ASP A 8 0.12 -15.70 -1.50
C ASP A 8 1.40 -14.83 -1.53
N ILE A 9 2.54 -15.47 -1.26
CA ILE A 9 3.85 -14.81 -1.21
C ILE A 9 4.21 -14.17 -2.55
N SER A 10 3.90 -14.83 -3.68
CA SER A 10 4.20 -14.31 -5.01
C SER A 10 3.35 -13.08 -5.35
N GLY A 11 2.07 -13.09 -4.97
CA GLY A 11 1.18 -11.94 -5.12
C GLY A 11 1.63 -10.76 -4.24
N LEU A 12 2.12 -11.05 -3.04
CA LEU A 12 2.66 -10.03 -2.14
C LEU A 12 3.95 -9.39 -2.72
N ASP A 13 4.82 -10.18 -3.35
CA ASP A 13 6.05 -9.66 -3.95
C ASP A 13 5.77 -8.79 -5.19
N VAL A 14 4.82 -9.18 -6.04
CA VAL A 14 4.35 -8.33 -7.16
C VAL A 14 3.73 -7.04 -6.63
N LEU A 15 2.93 -7.11 -5.56
CA LEU A 15 2.34 -5.93 -4.94
C LEU A 15 3.43 -4.97 -4.42
N LYS A 16 4.48 -5.49 -3.78
CA LYS A 16 5.64 -4.66 -3.34
C LYS A 16 6.37 -4.02 -4.51
N GLU A 17 6.53 -4.72 -5.64
CA GLU A 17 7.16 -4.17 -6.84
C GLU A 17 6.34 -3.01 -7.42
N ILE A 18 5.01 -3.18 -7.53
CA ILE A 18 4.11 -2.12 -8.00
C ILE A 18 4.19 -0.91 -7.06
N LEU A 19 4.14 -1.14 -5.75
CA LEU A 19 4.28 -0.07 -4.77
C LEU A 19 5.59 0.70 -4.93
N GLY A 20 6.70 0.00 -5.16
CA GLY A 20 8.01 0.62 -5.39
C GLY A 20 8.07 1.55 -6.60
N LYS A 21 7.18 1.37 -7.58
CA LYS A 21 7.05 2.25 -8.74
C LYS A 21 6.19 3.48 -8.45
N CYS A 22 5.43 3.51 -7.35
CA CYS A 22 4.66 4.68 -6.96
C CYS A 22 5.57 5.77 -6.40
N GLN A 23 5.46 6.99 -6.93
CA GLN A 23 6.33 8.15 -6.65
C GLN A 23 6.45 8.57 -5.16
N ARG A 24 5.57 8.06 -4.28
CA ARG A 24 5.55 8.37 -2.83
C ARG A 24 6.23 7.33 -1.95
N THR A 25 6.66 6.17 -2.47
CA THR A 25 7.42 5.21 -1.66
C THR A 25 8.91 5.54 -1.72
N THR A 26 9.39 6.39 -0.82
CA THR A 26 10.82 6.72 -0.68
C THR A 26 11.66 5.58 -0.10
N LEU A 27 11.03 4.46 0.28
CA LEU A 27 11.70 3.32 0.86
C LEU A 27 12.11 2.31 -0.24
N PRO A 28 13.41 2.04 -0.44
CA PRO A 28 13.87 1.08 -1.44
C PRO A 28 13.19 -0.28 -1.28
N CYS A 29 12.77 -0.90 -2.40
CA CYS A 29 12.17 -2.24 -2.44
C CYS A 29 13.05 -3.32 -1.80
N HIS A 30 14.35 -3.07 -1.64
CA HIS A 30 15.30 -3.97 -1.00
C HIS A 30 15.22 -3.92 0.53
N GLY A 31 14.30 -4.70 1.13
CA GLY A 31 14.25 -4.87 2.57
C GLY A 31 13.12 -5.80 3.02
N LYS A 32 13.33 -6.52 4.13
CA LYS A 32 12.33 -7.41 4.78
C LYS A 32 11.21 -6.64 5.50
N ALA A 33 11.15 -5.31 5.38
CA ALA A 33 10.11 -4.49 6.00
C ALA A 33 8.72 -4.95 5.54
N SER A 34 7.78 -5.03 6.49
CA SER A 34 6.40 -5.38 6.19
C SER A 34 5.80 -4.36 5.23
N ILE A 35 4.81 -4.78 4.44
CA ILE A 35 4.08 -3.85 3.58
C ILE A 35 3.39 -2.74 4.39
N ILE A 36 2.99 -3.06 5.63
CA ILE A 36 2.38 -2.09 6.56
C ILE A 36 3.39 -1.02 6.95
N ASP A 37 4.62 -1.40 7.29
CA ASP A 37 5.68 -0.44 7.67
C ASP A 37 6.04 0.50 6.51
N ARG A 38 6.03 -0.01 5.28
CA ARG A 38 6.33 0.78 4.07
C ARG A 38 5.22 1.75 3.69
N VAL A 39 3.98 1.29 3.75
CA VAL A 39 2.80 2.05 3.32
C VAL A 39 2.32 2.97 4.42
N GLY A 40 2.58 2.64 5.68
CA GLY A 40 1.97 3.26 6.84
C GLY A 40 0.58 2.67 7.09
N ALA A 41 0.32 2.27 8.34
CA ALA A 41 -0.95 1.65 8.74
C ALA A 41 -2.16 2.51 8.36
N ASP A 42 -2.02 3.82 8.44
CA ASP A 42 -3.09 4.76 8.17
C ASP A 42 -3.53 4.80 6.68
N ASN A 43 -2.73 4.26 5.76
CA ASN A 43 -3.06 4.16 4.34
C ASN A 43 -3.85 2.87 4.00
N PHE A 44 -4.08 1.99 4.98
CA PHE A 44 -4.99 0.84 4.84
C PHE A 44 -6.39 1.23 5.28
N CYS A 45 -7.31 1.34 4.32
CA CYS A 45 -8.65 1.85 4.56
C CYS A 45 -9.70 0.74 4.46
N ALA A 46 -10.74 0.83 5.30
CA ALA A 46 -11.83 -0.16 5.34
C ALA A 46 -12.68 -0.17 4.05
N ASN A 47 -12.77 0.96 3.35
CA ASN A 47 -13.49 1.08 2.08
C ASN A 47 -12.89 2.19 1.21
N ILE A 48 -13.42 2.32 -0.01
CA ILE A 48 -12.93 3.28 -1.00
C ILE A 48 -13.20 4.73 -0.59
N ASP A 49 -14.34 5.00 0.05
CA ASP A 49 -14.72 6.37 0.43
C ASP A 49 -13.73 6.94 1.47
N ILE A 50 -13.34 6.13 2.47
CA ILE A 50 -12.33 6.50 3.47
C ILE A 50 -10.97 6.72 2.80
N ALA A 51 -10.59 5.86 1.85
CA ALA A 51 -9.34 6.00 1.12
C ALA A 51 -9.29 7.31 0.31
N LEU A 52 -10.40 7.66 -0.36
CA LEU A 52 -10.53 8.90 -1.10
C LEU A 52 -10.50 10.13 -0.18
N MET A 53 -11.22 10.10 0.94
CA MET A 53 -11.22 11.19 1.93
C MET A 53 -9.82 11.43 2.50
N ARG A 54 -9.09 10.36 2.81
CA ARG A 54 -7.69 10.44 3.27
C ARG A 54 -6.80 11.02 2.18
N ALA A 55 -6.92 10.54 0.94
CA ALA A 55 -6.12 11.05 -0.18
C ALA A 55 -6.33 12.56 -0.37
N ALA A 56 -7.59 13.01 -0.36
CA ALA A 56 -7.94 14.43 -0.44
C ALA A 56 -7.37 15.25 0.73
N SER A 57 -7.32 14.69 1.94
CA SER A 57 -6.72 15.35 3.11
C SER A 57 -5.19 15.52 3.01
N LEU A 58 -4.53 14.76 2.13
CA LEU A 58 -3.09 14.79 1.88
C LEU A 58 -2.71 15.60 0.64
N GLU A 59 -3.68 16.04 -0.17
CA GLU A 59 -3.49 17.05 -1.20
C GLU A 59 -3.38 18.42 -0.52
N LYS A 60 -2.14 18.83 -0.24
CA LYS A 60 -1.78 20.20 0.11
C LYS A 60 -1.24 20.92 -1.12
#